data_AF-A0A6B2CB14-F1
#
_entry.id   AF-A0A6B2CB14-F1
#
_cell.length_a   1.000
_cell.length_b   1.000
_cell.length_c   1.000
_cell.angle_alpha   90.00
_cell.angle_beta   90.00
_cell.angle_gamma   90.00
#
_symmetry.space_group_name_H-M   'P 1'
#
loop_
_entity.id
_entity.type
_entity.pdbx_description
1 polymer ?
#
loop_
_entity_poly.entity_id
_entity_poly.type
_entity_poly.pdbx_seq_one_letter_code
_entity_poly.pdbx_strand_id
1 'polypeptide(L)'
;MLLVIAPHVGIALFIIGLVLVFISLKYIADEVNDQKIFNYALAALIISIIGIIALVFLMILIGLSLFGVFSITGYTEIIKKISGGPIEHITITPSYPPIPVPKAPLVILIILVITVLIAWGLTIASAYFIRNSYNLVAKYTGVGLFSTSGLLYLIGAGLIILFGIGFILILIGLILQIIAFFSLPEKIQPQAIMA
;
A
#
# COMPACT_ATOMS: atom_id res chain seq x y z
N MET A 1 27.81 -11.53 10.98
CA MET A 1 26.54 -12.25 11.23
C MET A 1 25.38 -11.35 11.69
N LEU A 2 25.59 -10.05 11.97
CA LEU A 2 24.50 -9.12 12.35
C LEU A 2 23.54 -8.75 11.18
N LEU A 3 23.98 -8.92 9.93
CA LEU A 3 23.21 -8.53 8.72
C LEU A 3 22.14 -9.56 8.29
N VAL A 4 22.17 -10.79 8.85
CA VAL A 4 21.18 -11.84 8.53
C VAL A 4 19.96 -11.79 9.48
N ILE A 5 20.14 -11.24 10.68
CA ILE A 5 19.06 -11.01 11.66
C ILE A 5 18.29 -9.71 11.34
N ALA A 6 18.97 -8.74 10.71
CA ALA A 6 18.43 -7.41 10.40
C ALA A 6 17.14 -7.37 9.53
N PRO A 7 16.92 -8.23 8.51
CA PRO A 7 15.75 -8.09 7.64
C PRO A 7 14.42 -8.41 8.33
N HIS A 8 14.42 -9.37 9.26
CA HIS A 8 13.19 -9.87 9.89
C HIS A 8 12.74 -8.97 11.06
N VAL A 9 13.70 -8.40 11.79
CA VAL A 9 13.42 -7.51 12.94
C VAL A 9 12.69 -6.26 12.49
N GLY A 10 13.00 -5.72 11.30
CA GLY A 10 12.32 -4.53 10.77
C GLY A 10 10.81 -4.73 10.57
N ILE A 11 10.41 -5.87 10.00
CA ILE A 11 9.00 -6.17 9.75
C ILE A 11 8.24 -6.36 11.07
N ALA A 12 8.82 -7.11 12.01
CA ALA A 12 8.21 -7.31 13.33
C ALA A 12 8.01 -5.96 14.06
N LEU A 13 9.02 -5.09 14.03
CA LEU A 13 8.98 -3.78 14.68
C LEU A 13 7.96 -2.83 14.02
N PHE A 14 7.82 -2.89 12.70
CA PHE A 14 6.77 -2.17 11.97
C PHE A 14 5.37 -2.63 12.39
N ILE A 15 5.14 -3.95 12.47
CA ILE A 15 3.85 -4.50 12.88
C ILE A 15 3.53 -4.08 14.32
N ILE A 16 4.48 -4.20 15.24
CA ILE A 16 4.29 -3.79 16.64
C ILE A 16 3.96 -2.31 16.72
N GLY A 17 4.73 -1.45 16.04
CA GLY A 17 4.47 0.00 16.01
C GLY A 17 3.09 0.34 15.45
N LEU A 18 2.69 -0.31 14.36
CA LEU A 18 1.37 -0.12 13.77
C LEU A 18 0.26 -0.57 14.73
N VAL A 19 0.38 -1.74 15.35
CA VAL A 19 -0.59 -2.23 16.34
C VAL A 19 -0.70 -1.27 17.52
N LEU A 20 0.41 -0.75 18.03
CA LEU A 20 0.41 0.23 19.12
C LEU A 20 -0.31 1.53 18.73
N VAL A 21 -0.05 2.07 17.54
CA VAL A 21 -0.77 3.26 17.03
C VAL A 21 -2.27 2.99 16.96
N PHE A 22 -2.68 1.82 16.50
CA PHE A 22 -4.08 1.42 16.45
C PHE A 22 -4.72 1.30 17.84
N ILE A 23 -4.00 0.73 18.80
CA ILE A 23 -4.44 0.66 20.20
C ILE A 23 -4.62 2.07 20.76
N SER A 24 -3.68 2.98 20.53
CA SER A 24 -3.78 4.37 20.97
C SER A 24 -4.99 5.09 20.36
N LEU A 25 -5.21 4.94 19.05
CA LEU A 25 -6.37 5.55 18.38
C LEU A 25 -7.69 4.97 18.89
N LYS A 26 -7.73 3.66 19.19
CA LYS A 26 -8.90 3.02 19.80
C LYS A 26 -9.16 3.57 21.20
N TYR A 27 -8.13 3.68 22.04
CA TYR A 27 -8.26 4.22 23.39
C TYR A 27 -8.78 5.66 23.37
N ILE A 28 -8.24 6.52 22.49
CA ILE A 28 -8.73 7.89 22.32
C ILE A 28 -10.20 7.88 21.85
N ALA A 29 -10.56 7.02 20.88
CA ALA A 29 -11.93 6.90 20.39
C ALA A 29 -12.93 6.52 21.50
N ASP A 30 -12.52 5.59 22.36
CA ASP A 30 -13.32 5.12 23.50
C ASP A 30 -13.46 6.22 24.57
N GLU A 31 -12.37 6.92 24.89
CA GLU A 31 -12.34 8.00 25.89
C GLU A 31 -13.21 9.19 25.49
N VAL A 32 -13.23 9.55 24.19
CA VAL A 32 -14.00 10.71 23.67
C VAL A 32 -15.37 10.33 23.12
N ASN A 33 -15.75 9.04 23.21
CA ASN A 33 -16.99 8.49 22.68
C ASN A 33 -17.22 8.83 21.18
N ASP A 34 -16.16 8.83 20.36
CA ASP A 34 -16.26 8.99 18.91
C ASP A 34 -15.47 7.90 18.18
N GLN A 35 -16.18 6.81 17.86
CA GLN A 35 -15.64 5.65 17.14
C GLN A 35 -15.18 5.98 15.72
N LYS A 36 -15.52 7.15 15.15
CA LYS A 36 -15.04 7.55 13.83
C LYS A 36 -13.53 7.72 13.79
N ILE A 37 -12.89 8.08 14.91
CA ILE A 37 -11.43 8.17 15.03
C ILE A 37 -10.80 6.84 14.63
N PHE A 38 -11.23 5.75 15.26
CA PHE A 38 -10.71 4.41 15.00
C PHE A 38 -11.18 3.88 13.64
N ASN A 39 -12.44 4.06 13.28
CA ASN A 39 -13.00 3.53 12.03
C ASN A 39 -12.33 4.13 10.79
N TYR A 40 -12.00 5.43 10.80
CA TYR A 40 -11.24 6.03 9.71
C TYR A 40 -9.81 5.50 9.64
N ALA A 41 -9.13 5.32 10.78
CA ALA A 41 -7.80 4.70 10.78
C ALA A 41 -7.84 3.26 10.26
N LEU A 42 -8.84 2.48 10.66
CA LEU A 42 -9.05 1.11 10.19
C LEU A 42 -9.34 1.06 8.69
N ALA A 43 -10.18 1.96 8.18
CA ALA A 43 -10.43 2.07 6.74
C ALA A 43 -9.13 2.37 5.97
N ALA A 44 -8.30 3.29 6.48
CA ALA A 44 -7.00 3.58 5.89
C ALA A 44 -6.10 2.34 5.80
N LEU A 45 -6.04 1.55 6.88
CA LEU A 45 -5.25 0.32 6.94
C LEU A 45 -5.76 -0.72 5.94
N ILE A 46 -7.06 -0.99 5.91
CA ILE A 46 -7.66 -1.96 5.00
C ILE A 46 -7.38 -1.58 3.54
N ILE A 47 -7.57 -0.31 3.18
CA ILE A 47 -7.29 0.19 1.82
C ILE A 47 -5.81 0.03 1.47
N SER A 48 -4.90 0.33 2.41
CA SER A 48 -3.46 0.18 2.18
C SER A 48 -3.06 -1.28 1.96
N ILE A 49 -3.63 -2.22 2.73
CA ILE A 49 -3.37 -3.65 2.60
C ILE A 49 -3.88 -4.16 1.25
N ILE A 50 -5.09 -3.77 0.84
CA ILE A 50 -5.64 -4.13 -0.48
C ILE A 50 -4.73 -3.61 -1.61
N GLY A 51 -4.27 -2.36 -1.51
CA GLY A 51 -3.34 -1.78 -2.48
C GLY A 51 -2.01 -2.54 -2.58
N ILE A 52 -1.42 -2.89 -1.44
CA ILE A 52 -0.16 -3.65 -1.39
C ILE A 52 -0.35 -5.07 -1.96
N ILE A 53 -1.41 -5.78 -1.56
CA ILE A 53 -1.71 -7.13 -2.06
C ILE A 53 -1.91 -7.12 -3.57
N ALA A 54 -2.66 -6.16 -4.10
CA ALA A 54 -2.89 -6.04 -5.54
C ALA A 54 -1.58 -5.80 -6.31
N LEU A 55 -0.69 -4.96 -5.79
CA LEU A 55 0.60 -4.66 -6.41
C LEU A 55 1.55 -5.86 -6.36
N VAL A 56 1.66 -6.54 -5.22
CA VAL A 56 2.49 -7.75 -5.06
C VAL A 56 1.99 -8.87 -5.95
N PHE A 57 0.67 -9.11 -5.98
CA PHE A 57 0.05 -10.11 -6.85
C PHE A 57 0.38 -9.85 -8.32
N LEU A 58 0.27 -8.61 -8.78
CA LEU A 58 0.63 -8.26 -10.15
C LEU A 58 2.13 -8.44 -10.41
N MET A 59 3.01 -8.03 -9.50
CA MET A 59 4.45 -8.22 -9.64
C MET A 59 4.81 -9.71 -9.80
N ILE A 60 4.14 -10.58 -9.06
CA ILE A 60 4.32 -12.04 -9.19
C ILE A 60 3.87 -12.51 -10.58
N LEU A 61 2.71 -12.07 -11.07
CA LEU A 61 2.21 -12.43 -12.41
C LEU A 61 3.14 -11.97 -13.53
N ILE A 62 3.64 -10.73 -13.45
CA ILE A 62 4.60 -10.19 -14.42
C ILE A 62 5.92 -10.97 -14.36
N GLY A 63 6.45 -11.21 -13.16
CA GLY A 63 7.66 -12.01 -12.97
C GLY A 63 7.52 -13.39 -13.60
N LEU A 64 6.43 -14.10 -13.30
CA LEU A 64 6.17 -15.44 -13.81
C LEU A 64 6.03 -15.48 -15.35
N SER A 65 5.50 -14.39 -15.94
CA SER A 65 5.40 -14.22 -17.40
C SER A 65 6.77 -13.99 -18.04
N LEU A 66 7.66 -13.21 -17.40
CA LEU A 66 9.03 -12.97 -17.86
C LEU A 66 9.92 -14.21 -17.73
N PHE A 67 9.67 -15.08 -16.73
CA PHE A 67 10.35 -16.37 -16.57
C PHE A 67 9.82 -17.47 -17.53
N GLY A 68 8.93 -17.13 -18.47
CA GLY A 68 8.55 -18.01 -19.58
C GLY A 68 7.54 -19.12 -19.25
N VAL A 69 7.12 -19.26 -18.00
CA VAL A 69 6.17 -20.30 -17.55
C VAL A 69 4.80 -20.15 -18.22
N PHE A 70 4.41 -18.92 -18.56
CA PHE A 70 3.14 -18.59 -19.24
C PHE A 70 3.25 -18.35 -20.76
N SER A 71 4.45 -18.47 -21.35
CA SER A 71 4.62 -18.36 -22.81
C SER A 71 4.25 -19.69 -23.49
N ILE A 72 3.65 -19.66 -24.68
CA ILE A 72 3.28 -20.85 -25.48
C ILE A 72 4.48 -21.82 -25.60
N THR A 73 5.70 -21.28 -25.69
CA THR A 73 6.99 -22.01 -25.70
C THR A 73 7.32 -22.72 -24.38
N GLY A 74 6.93 -22.17 -23.23
CA GLY A 74 7.10 -22.82 -21.93
C GLY A 74 6.18 -24.04 -21.80
N TYR A 75 4.92 -23.92 -22.21
CA TYR A 75 3.99 -25.05 -22.26
C TYR A 75 4.48 -26.19 -23.15
N THR A 76 5.08 -25.90 -24.31
CA THR A 76 5.61 -26.95 -25.20
C THR A 76 6.78 -27.73 -24.59
N GLU A 77 7.66 -27.08 -23.82
CA GLU A 77 8.78 -27.76 -23.13
C GLU A 77 8.29 -28.64 -21.98
N ILE A 78 7.28 -28.19 -21.23
CA ILE A 78 6.70 -28.98 -20.12
C ILE A 78 6.00 -30.22 -20.67
N ILE A 79 5.20 -30.09 -21.73
CA ILE A 79 4.51 -31.23 -22.36
C ILE A 79 5.53 -32.21 -22.96
N LYS A 80 6.59 -31.72 -23.62
CA LYS A 80 7.68 -32.56 -24.17
C LYS A 80 8.42 -33.37 -23.10
N LYS A 81 8.60 -32.78 -21.91
CA LYS A 81 9.22 -33.45 -20.76
C LYS A 81 8.30 -34.48 -20.11
N ILE A 82 6.98 -34.28 -20.17
CA ILE A 82 5.96 -35.20 -19.64
C ILE A 82 5.65 -36.34 -20.63
N SER A 83 5.70 -36.08 -21.94
CA SER A 83 5.32 -37.04 -22.99
C SER A 83 6.36 -38.13 -23.26
N GLY A 84 7.56 -38.05 -22.68
CA GLY A 84 8.59 -39.10 -22.79
C GLY A 84 9.14 -39.34 -24.20
N GLY A 85 8.82 -38.47 -25.17
CA GLY A 85 9.20 -38.62 -26.58
C GLY A 85 8.98 -37.32 -27.38
N PRO A 86 9.51 -37.24 -28.62
CA PRO A 86 9.31 -36.09 -29.48
C PRO A 86 7.84 -36.00 -29.85
N ILE A 87 7.19 -34.90 -29.47
CA ILE A 87 5.84 -34.59 -29.95
C ILE A 87 6.01 -34.23 -31.43
N GLU A 88 5.49 -35.05 -32.34
CA GLU A 88 5.44 -34.70 -33.76
C GLU A 88 4.78 -33.33 -33.89
N HIS A 89 5.38 -32.47 -34.72
CA HIS A 89 5.03 -31.08 -34.92
C HIS A 89 3.51 -30.85 -34.80
N ILE A 90 3.07 -30.27 -33.67
CA ILE A 90 1.75 -29.63 -33.61
C ILE A 90 1.86 -28.51 -34.64
N THR A 91 1.34 -28.78 -35.83
CA THR A 91 1.32 -27.83 -36.93
C THR A 91 0.20 -26.87 -36.58
N ILE A 92 0.55 -25.85 -35.79
CA ILE A 92 -0.27 -24.66 -35.63
C ILE A 92 -0.23 -24.01 -37.01
N THR A 93 -1.16 -24.38 -37.91
CA THR A 93 -1.34 -23.64 -39.14
C THR A 93 -1.66 -22.20 -38.71
N PRO A 94 -0.89 -21.19 -39.15
CA PRO A 94 -1.23 -19.82 -38.84
C PRO A 94 -2.65 -19.58 -39.35
N SER A 95 -3.57 -19.21 -38.45
CA SER A 95 -4.88 -18.72 -38.90
C SER A 95 -4.61 -17.49 -39.76
N TYR A 96 -4.95 -17.59 -41.03
CA TYR A 96 -4.90 -16.46 -41.97
C TYR A 96 -6.29 -15.80 -41.98
N PRO A 97 -6.40 -14.47 -41.81
CA PRO A 97 -5.30 -13.50 -41.74
C PRO A 97 -4.57 -13.50 -40.39
N PRO A 98 -3.24 -13.24 -40.37
CA PRO A 98 -2.46 -13.19 -39.15
C PRO A 98 -3.07 -12.15 -38.19
N ILE A 99 -3.51 -12.62 -37.03
CA ILE A 99 -3.96 -11.74 -35.95
C ILE A 99 -2.71 -10.94 -35.52
N PRO A 100 -2.72 -9.59 -35.59
CA PRO A 100 -1.58 -8.80 -35.16
C PRO A 100 -1.33 -9.06 -33.67
N VAL A 101 -0.32 -9.87 -33.35
CA VAL A 101 0.05 -10.15 -31.97
C VAL A 101 0.72 -8.87 -31.45
N PRO A 102 0.13 -8.18 -30.45
CA PRO A 102 0.75 -6.99 -29.89
C PRO A 102 2.15 -7.37 -29.37
N LYS A 103 3.16 -6.51 -29.62
CA LYS A 103 4.51 -6.73 -29.06
C LYS A 103 4.37 -6.89 -27.53
N ALA A 104 4.58 -8.10 -27.02
CA ALA A 104 4.48 -8.44 -25.59
C ALA A 104 5.04 -7.36 -24.62
N PRO A 105 6.19 -6.70 -24.88
CA PRO A 105 6.70 -5.66 -23.98
C PRO A 105 5.81 -4.40 -23.88
N LEU A 106 5.06 -4.04 -24.92
CA LEU A 106 4.24 -2.82 -24.93
C LEU A 106 2.97 -3.01 -24.08
N VAL A 107 2.32 -4.17 -24.18
CA VAL A 107 1.13 -4.51 -23.39
C VAL A 107 1.45 -4.58 -21.88
N ILE A 108 2.59 -5.18 -21.53
CA ILE A 108 3.06 -5.25 -20.14
C ILE A 108 3.31 -3.85 -19.57
N LEU A 109 3.92 -2.96 -20.35
CA LEU A 109 4.15 -1.58 -19.94
C LEU A 109 2.84 -0.83 -19.67
N ILE A 110 1.84 -0.99 -20.54
CA ILE A 110 0.51 -0.37 -20.34
C ILE A 110 -0.16 -0.88 -19.06
N ILE A 111 -0.16 -2.19 -18.84
CA ILE A 111 -0.74 -2.80 -17.63
C ILE A 111 -0.02 -2.29 -16.37
N LEU A 112 1.30 -2.22 -16.40
CA LEU A 112 2.11 -1.73 -15.29
C LEU A 112 1.77 -0.27 -14.95
N VAL A 113 1.70 0.61 -15.96
CA VAL A 113 1.34 2.02 -15.74
C VAL A 113 -0.06 2.14 -15.15
N ILE A 114 -1.04 1.42 -15.68
CA ILE A 114 -2.43 1.45 -15.17
C ILE A 114 -2.47 0.99 -13.71
N THR A 115 -1.81 -0.12 -13.37
CA THR A 115 -1.84 -0.63 -12.00
C THR A 115 -1.12 0.28 -11.03
N VAL A 116 0.00 0.90 -11.42
CA VAL A 116 0.69 1.88 -10.57
C VAL A 116 -0.22 3.08 -10.31
N LEU A 117 -0.96 3.57 -11.31
CA LEU A 117 -1.92 4.66 -11.12
C LEU A 117 -3.08 4.28 -10.20
N ILE A 118 -3.61 3.06 -10.31
CA ILE A 118 -4.66 2.55 -9.41
C ILE A 118 -4.13 2.44 -7.97
N ALA A 119 -2.95 1.84 -7.78
CA ALA A 119 -2.32 1.70 -6.47
C ALA A 119 -2.02 3.08 -5.83
N TRP A 120 -1.61 4.05 -6.64
CA TRP A 120 -1.42 5.43 -6.19
C TRP A 120 -2.73 6.10 -5.76
N GLY A 121 -3.81 5.92 -6.52
CA GLY A 121 -5.15 6.38 -6.11
C GLY A 121 -5.60 5.76 -4.79
N LEU A 122 -5.38 4.46 -4.60
CA LEU A 122 -5.65 3.76 -3.33
C LEU A 122 -4.78 4.31 -2.17
N THR A 123 -3.53 4.67 -2.44
CA THR A 123 -2.62 5.26 -1.45
C THR A 123 -3.11 6.64 -1.02
N ILE A 124 -3.57 7.47 -1.96
CA ILE A 124 -4.21 8.77 -1.66
C ILE A 124 -5.49 8.57 -0.85
N ALA A 125 -6.34 7.61 -1.24
CA ALA A 125 -7.56 7.30 -0.51
C ALA A 125 -7.26 6.87 0.94
N SER A 126 -6.26 5.99 1.14
CA SER A 126 -5.79 5.60 2.48
C SER A 126 -5.30 6.81 3.28
N ALA A 127 -4.50 7.67 2.66
CA ALA A 127 -3.98 8.89 3.30
C ALA A 127 -5.09 9.90 3.65
N TYR A 128 -6.18 9.93 2.89
CA TYR A 128 -7.36 10.74 3.21
C TYR A 128 -8.04 10.25 4.49
N PHE A 129 -8.21 8.94 4.64
CA PHE A 129 -8.82 8.36 5.83
C PHE A 129 -7.96 8.57 7.10
N ILE A 130 -6.64 8.38 7.02
CA ILE A 130 -5.77 8.64 8.18
C ILE A 130 -5.79 10.12 8.58
N ARG A 131 -5.82 11.04 7.61
CA ARG A 131 -5.96 12.48 7.87
C ARG A 131 -7.26 12.78 8.63
N ASN A 132 -8.37 12.16 8.26
CA ASN A 132 -9.64 12.38 8.95
C ASN A 132 -9.62 11.84 10.38
N SER A 133 -9.02 10.67 10.60
CA SER A 133 -8.78 10.14 11.96
C SER A 133 -7.99 11.15 12.80
N TYR A 134 -6.87 11.65 12.27
CA TYR A 134 -6.01 12.57 13.01
C TYR A 134 -6.62 13.96 13.23
N ASN A 135 -7.45 14.44 12.30
CA ASN A 135 -8.20 15.68 12.48
C ASN A 135 -9.19 15.56 13.64
N LEU A 136 -9.86 14.40 13.77
CA LEU A 136 -10.74 14.15 14.91
C LEU A 136 -9.94 14.08 16.21
N VAL A 137 -8.80 13.38 16.24
CA VAL A 137 -7.91 13.38 17.41
C VAL A 137 -7.50 14.81 17.78
N ALA A 138 -7.01 15.61 16.84
CA ALA A 138 -6.64 17.01 17.08
C ALA A 138 -7.80 17.84 17.63
N LYS A 139 -9.02 17.61 17.12
CA LYS A 139 -10.24 18.28 17.58
C LYS A 139 -10.56 17.96 19.05
N TYR A 140 -10.47 16.69 19.44
CA TYR A 140 -10.84 16.27 20.80
C TYR A 140 -9.72 16.47 21.83
N THR A 141 -8.46 16.36 21.43
CA THR A 141 -7.32 16.47 22.34
C THR A 141 -6.70 17.87 22.39
N GLY A 142 -7.08 18.76 21.45
CA GLY A 142 -6.51 20.10 21.32
C GLY A 142 -5.10 20.12 20.70
N VAL A 143 -4.53 18.96 20.37
CA VAL A 143 -3.17 18.84 19.83
C VAL A 143 -3.19 18.96 18.32
N GLY A 144 -2.99 20.19 17.81
CA GLY A 144 -3.01 20.49 16.37
C GLY A 144 -1.98 19.72 15.52
N LEU A 145 -0.90 19.21 16.13
CA LEU A 145 0.14 18.43 15.45
C LEU A 145 -0.39 17.15 14.79
N PHE A 146 -1.46 16.54 15.32
CA PHE A 146 -2.11 15.41 14.64
C PHE A 146 -2.68 15.82 13.28
N SER A 147 -3.35 16.97 13.21
CA SER A 147 -3.90 17.48 11.95
C SER A 147 -2.79 17.81 10.94
N THR A 148 -1.70 18.44 11.39
CA THR A 148 -0.54 18.74 10.55
C THR A 148 0.14 17.47 10.03
N SER A 149 0.33 16.47 10.89
CA SER A 149 0.89 15.16 10.50
C SER A 149 0.02 14.46 9.45
N GLY A 150 -1.29 14.39 9.67
CA GLY A 150 -2.22 13.78 8.72
C GLY A 150 -2.28 14.51 7.37
N LEU A 151 -2.13 15.84 7.38
CA LEU A 151 -2.02 16.64 6.16
C LEU A 151 -0.72 16.35 5.41
N LEU A 152 0.40 16.22 6.10
CA LEU A 152 1.68 15.84 5.49
C LEU A 152 1.63 14.44 4.87
N TYR A 153 0.93 13.49 5.51
CA TYR A 153 0.67 12.18 4.91
C TYR A 153 -0.16 12.26 3.63
N LEU A 154 -1.21 13.08 3.60
CA LEU A 154 -2.03 13.28 2.40
C LEU A 154 -1.22 13.90 1.25
N ILE A 155 -0.54 15.02 1.52
CA ILE A 155 0.26 15.72 0.50
C ILE A 155 1.42 14.82 0.05
N GLY A 156 2.08 14.14 0.99
CA GLY A 156 3.14 13.20 0.71
C GLY A 156 2.70 12.03 -0.18
N ALA A 157 1.53 11.45 0.08
CA ALA A 157 0.96 10.40 -0.77
C ALA A 157 0.69 10.91 -2.21
N GLY A 158 0.21 12.15 -2.36
CA GLY A 158 0.01 12.77 -3.67
C GLY A 158 1.33 12.98 -4.42
N LEU A 159 2.38 13.46 -3.75
CA LEU A 159 3.67 13.77 -4.37
C LEU A 159 4.63 12.58 -4.51
N ILE A 160 4.25 11.36 -4.09
CA ILE A 160 5.18 10.23 -4.10
C ILE A 160 5.61 9.83 -5.53
N ILE A 161 4.71 9.94 -6.51
CA ILE A 161 5.00 9.69 -7.92
C ILE A 161 5.80 10.85 -8.56
N LEU A 162 5.59 12.08 -8.08
CA LEU A 162 6.14 13.29 -8.68
C LEU A 162 7.51 13.64 -8.05
N PHE A 163 8.54 12.83 -8.36
CA PHE A 163 9.95 12.99 -7.92
C PHE A 163 10.32 12.46 -6.53
N GLY A 164 9.47 11.64 -5.88
CA GLY A 164 9.81 11.03 -4.58
C GLY A 164 9.87 12.00 -3.40
N ILE A 165 9.62 13.29 -3.62
CA ILE A 165 9.52 14.35 -2.59
C ILE A 165 8.45 13.98 -1.56
N GLY A 166 7.40 13.27 -1.99
CA GLY A 166 6.36 12.76 -1.11
C GLY A 166 6.90 11.93 0.07
N PHE A 167 8.01 11.20 -0.11
CA PHE A 167 8.63 10.43 0.96
C PHE A 167 9.17 11.32 2.08
N ILE A 168 9.81 12.44 1.75
CA ILE A 168 10.34 13.39 2.73
C ILE A 168 9.19 14.02 3.52
N LEU A 169 8.09 14.37 2.85
CA LEU A 169 6.90 14.91 3.53
C LEU A 169 6.29 13.90 4.49
N ILE A 170 6.20 12.62 4.10
CA ILE A 170 5.74 11.54 4.98
C ILE A 170 6.68 11.40 6.19
N LEU A 171 8.01 11.45 5.99
CA LEU A 171 8.96 11.39 7.10
C LEU A 171 8.77 12.53 8.10
N ILE A 172 8.60 13.76 7.60
CA ILE A 172 8.30 14.93 8.46
C ILE A 172 6.97 14.70 9.20
N GLY A 173 5.94 14.20 8.51
CA GLY A 173 4.66 13.85 9.12
C GLY A 173 4.78 12.81 10.24
N LEU A 174 5.69 11.85 10.09
CA LEU A 174 5.95 10.78 11.06
C LEU A 174 6.64 11.32 12.32
N ILE A 175 7.58 12.26 12.14
CA ILE A 175 8.18 12.98 13.27
C ILE A 175 7.13 13.80 14.01
N LEU A 176 6.28 14.54 13.29
CA LEU A 176 5.20 15.31 13.92
C LEU A 176 4.19 14.41 14.65
N GLN A 177 3.89 13.22 14.11
CA GLN A 177 3.02 12.25 14.76
C GLN A 177 3.59 11.83 16.12
N ILE A 178 4.89 11.51 16.18
CA ILE A 178 5.56 11.13 17.44
C ILE A 178 5.46 12.25 18.47
N ILE A 179 5.76 13.49 18.06
CA ILE A 179 5.65 14.67 18.94
C ILE A 179 4.20 14.88 19.39
N ALA A 180 3.22 14.66 18.51
CA ALA A 180 1.80 14.80 18.82
C ALA A 180 1.34 13.80 19.89
N PHE A 181 1.76 12.53 19.80
CA PHE A 181 1.45 11.52 20.82
C PHE A 181 2.05 11.88 22.18
N PHE A 182 3.27 12.40 22.23
CA PHE A 182 3.88 12.87 23.49
C PHE A 182 3.27 14.17 24.03
N SER A 183 2.57 14.93 23.19
CA SER A 183 1.91 16.17 23.59
C SER A 183 0.46 15.96 24.04
N LEU A 184 -0.02 14.70 24.10
CA LEU A 184 -1.38 14.40 24.54
C LEU A 184 -1.57 14.80 26.02
N PRO A 185 -2.67 15.48 26.36
CA PRO A 185 -2.98 15.82 27.74
C PRO A 185 -3.33 14.55 28.53
N GLU A 186 -2.99 14.54 29.82
CA GLU A 186 -3.25 13.41 30.73
C GLU A 186 -4.75 13.14 30.95
N LYS A 187 -5.58 14.16 30.74
CA LYS A 187 -7.04 14.04 30.67
C LYS A 187 -7.52 14.72 29.40
N ILE A 188 -8.23 13.97 28.57
CA ILE A 188 -8.87 14.53 27.39
C ILE A 188 -10.08 15.33 27.86
N GLN A 189 -9.92 16.64 27.98
CA GLN A 189 -11.04 17.51 28.30
C GLN A 189 -11.92 17.61 27.05
N PRO A 190 -13.25 17.40 27.16
CA PRO A 190 -14.21 17.70 26.10
C PRO A 190 -14.34 19.22 25.88
N GLN A 191 -13.23 19.93 25.64
CA GLN A 191 -13.16 21.39 25.57
C GLN A 191 -13.81 21.97 24.30
N ALA A 192 -14.33 21.14 23.40
CA ALA A 192 -15.02 21.55 22.18
C ALA A 192 -16.57 21.46 22.26
N ILE A 193 -17.17 21.38 23.46
CA ILE A 193 -18.64 21.45 23.63
C ILE A 193 -19.11 22.89 23.95
N MET A 194 -18.20 23.86 24.10
CA MET A 194 -18.55 25.23 24.52
C MET A 194 -17.98 26.37 23.64
N ALA A 195 -17.63 26.09 22.39
CA ALA A 195 -17.31 27.12 21.39
C ALA A 195 -18.14 26.94 20.12
#